data_AF-A0A6P6GIF4-F1
#
_entry.id   AF-A0A6P6GIF4-F1
#
_cell.length_a   1.000
_cell.length_b   1.000
_cell.length_c   1.000
_cell.angle_alpha   90.00
_cell.angle_beta   90.00
_cell.angle_gamma   90.00
#
_symmetry.space_group_name_H-M   'P 1'
#
loop_
_entity.id
_entity.type
_entity.pdbx_description
1 polymer ?
#
loop_
_entity_poly.entity_id
_entity_poly.type
_entity_poly.pdbx_seq_one_letter_code
_entity_poly.pdbx_strand_id
1 'polypeptide(L)' 'MAGIVKRIRLENFMCHSHLEIELGDSVNFITGQNGSGKSAILTALCVAFGCRAKGTQRASTLKDFIKTGCRCVSF' A
#
# COMPACT_ATOMS: atom_id res chain seq x y z
N MET A 1 -15.77 -18.77 -3.78
CA MET A 1 -15.60 -18.11 -2.47
C MET A 1 -14.81 -16.83 -2.68
N ALA A 2 -15.19 -15.72 -2.06
CA ALA A 2 -14.39 -14.49 -2.13
C ALA A 2 -13.22 -14.56 -1.14
N GLY A 3 -12.08 -13.97 -1.49
CA GLY A 3 -10.92 -13.86 -0.59
C GLY A 3 -11.12 -12.76 0.45
N ILE A 4 -10.49 -12.94 1.62
CA ILE A 4 -10.46 -11.94 2.69
C ILE A 4 -9.00 -11.54 2.93
N VAL A 5 -8.72 -10.24 2.94
CA VAL A 5 -7.40 -9.72 3.30
C VAL A 5 -7.28 -9.73 4.82
N LYS A 6 -6.38 -10.55 5.37
CA LYS A 6 -6.15 -10.65 6.82
C LYS A 6 -5.05 -9.74 7.31
N ARG A 7 -4.05 -9.47 6.46
CA ARG A 7 -2.88 -8.67 6.83
C ARG A 7 -2.33 -7.93 5.63
N ILE A 8 -1.83 -6.72 5.87
CA ILE A 8 -1.08 -5.92 4.92
C ILE A 8 0.32 -5.71 5.50
N ARG A 9 1.36 -6.04 4.72
CA ARG A 9 2.75 -5.73 5.06
C ARG A 9 3.39 -4.96 3.92
N LEU A 10 3.94 -3.78 4.20
CA LEU A 10 4.63 -2.96 3.21
C LEU A 10 6.08 -2.73 3.66
N GLU A 11 7.03 -2.95 2.76
CA GLU A 11 8.44 -2.63 2.96
C GLU A 11 8.88 -1.64 1.88
N ASN A 12 9.47 -0.52 2.30
CA ASN A 12 10.00 0.51 1.41
C ASN A 12 8.98 1.01 0.36
N PHE A 13 7.71 1.15 0.74
CA PHE A 13 6.64 1.60 -0.14
C PHE A 13 6.28 3.07 0.13
N MET A 14 6.55 3.95 -0.83
CA MET A 14 6.27 5.39 -0.76
C MET A 14 6.83 6.04 0.53
N CYS A 15 5.96 6.51 1.43
CA CYS A 15 6.36 7.11 2.69
C CYS A 15 6.70 6.08 3.78
N HIS A 16 6.31 4.82 3.62
CA HIS A 16 6.45 3.77 4.62
C HIS A 16 7.75 2.99 4.43
N SER A 17 8.66 3.05 5.41
CA SER A 17 9.82 2.14 5.44
C SER A 17 9.41 0.72 5.78
N HIS A 18 8.53 0.60 6.78
CA HIS A 18 7.93 -0.65 7.25
C HIS A 18 6.53 -0.34 7.78
N LEU A 19 5.52 -1.11 7.36
CA LEU A 19 4.15 -1.03 7.86
C LEU A 19 3.56 -2.44 7.92
N GLU A 20 3.00 -2.82 9.07
CA GLU A 20 2.25 -4.07 9.23
C GLU A 20 0.90 -3.77 9.87
N ILE A 21 -0.19 -4.23 9.24
CA ILE A 21 -1.56 -4.01 9.69
C ILE A 21 -2.30 -5.35 9.65
N GLU A 22 -2.81 -5.78 10.79
CA GLU A 22 -3.81 -6.84 10.86
C GLU A 22 -5.21 -6.26 10.69
N LEU A 23 -6.00 -6.86 9.80
CA LEU A 23 -7.36 -6.42 9.51
C LEU A 23 -8.36 -7.30 10.27
N GLY A 24 -9.36 -6.66 10.89
CA GLY A 24 -10.51 -7.33 11.46
C GLY A 24 -11.45 -7.90 10.39
N ASP A 25 -12.39 -8.75 10.80
CA ASP A 25 -13.23 -9.58 9.92
C ASP A 25 -14.27 -8.82 9.09
N SER A 26 -14.42 -7.51 9.29
CA SER A 26 -15.43 -6.72 8.59
C SER A 26 -14.88 -5.34 8.20
N VAL A 27 -15.33 -4.28 8.86
CA VAL A 27 -14.97 -2.91 8.50
C VAL A 27 -13.75 -2.47 9.29
N ASN A 28 -12.73 -1.99 8.59
CA ASN A 28 -11.49 -1.47 9.17
C ASN A 28 -11.38 0.04 8.87
N PHE A 29 -11.25 0.86 9.91
CA PHE A 29 -11.09 2.30 9.78
C PHE A 29 -9.61 2.68 9.85
N ILE A 30 -9.08 3.24 8.75
CA ILE A 30 -7.72 3.77 8.70
C ILE A 30 -7.78 5.29 8.85
N THR A 31 -7.34 5.80 9.99
CA THR A 31 -7.41 7.23 10.36
C THR A 31 -6.00 7.82 10.57
N GLY A 32 -5.91 9.15 10.72
CA GLY A 32 -4.65 9.86 10.93
C GLY A 32 -4.56 11.20 10.19
N GLN A 33 -3.52 11.97 10.45
CA GLN A 33 -3.31 13.31 9.88
C GLN A 33 -3.11 13.29 8.36
N ASN A 34 -3.44 14.38 7.67
CA ASN A 34 -3.16 14.50 6.24
C ASN A 34 -1.65 14.36 5.97
N GLY A 35 -1.29 13.63 4.91
CA GLY A 35 0.10 13.30 4.60
C GLY A 35 0.69 12.09 5.35
N SER A 36 -0.02 11.48 6.31
CA SER A 36 0.48 10.33 7.09
C SER A 36 0.61 8.99 6.32
N GLY A 37 0.29 8.97 5.02
CA GLY A 37 0.43 7.75 4.21
C GLY A 37 -0.79 6.82 4.17
N LYS A 38 -1.98 7.25 4.63
CA LYS A 38 -3.21 6.43 4.58
C LYS A 38 -3.57 5.96 3.17
N SER A 39 -3.58 6.88 2.20
CA SER A 39 -3.87 6.55 0.80
C SER A 39 -2.82 5.62 0.17
N ALA A 40 -1.61 5.55 0.74
CA ALA A 40 -0.59 4.61 0.30
C ALA A 40 -1.01 3.17 0.57
N ILE A 41 -1.76 2.90 1.65
CA ILE A 41 -2.27 1.55 1.96
C ILE A 41 -3.25 1.08 0.88
N LEU A 42 -4.20 1.94 0.51
CA LEU A 42 -5.13 1.63 -0.59
C LEU A 42 -4.38 1.44 -1.93
N THR A 43 -3.39 2.30 -2.19
CA THR A 43 -2.55 2.21 -3.39
C THR A 43 -1.80 0.89 -3.45
N ALA A 44 -1.23 0.44 -2.33
CA ALA A 44 -0.54 -0.83 -2.22
C ALA A 44 -1.47 -2.01 -2.48
N LEU A 45 -2.70 -2.00 -1.92
CA LEU A 45 -3.70 -3.04 -2.20
C LEU A 45 -4.06 -3.12 -3.69
N CYS A 46 -4.27 -1.97 -4.36
CA CYS A 46 -4.55 -1.95 -5.79
C CYS A 46 -3.41 -2.61 -6.58
N VAL A 47 -2.16 -2.23 -6.29
CA VAL A 47 -0.98 -2.77 -6.98
C VAL A 47 -0.76 -4.26 -6.68
N ALA A 48 -0.91 -4.67 -5.42
CA ALA A 48 -0.78 -6.06 -5.00
C ALA A 48 -1.80 -6.99 -5.69
N PHE A 49 -3.00 -6.47 -5.99
CA PHE A 49 -4.03 -7.20 -6.75
C PHE A 49 -3.96 -6.96 -8.27
N GLY A 50 -2.84 -6.47 -8.79
CA GLY A 50 -2.56 -6.43 -10.22
C GLY A 50 -2.99 -5.15 -10.94
N CYS A 51 -3.42 -4.10 -10.23
CA CYS A 51 -3.60 -2.80 -10.86
C CYS A 51 -2.26 -2.26 -11.36
N ARG A 52 -2.26 -1.74 -12.59
CA ARG A 52 -1.10 -1.06 -13.15
C ARG A 52 -0.84 0.24 -12.38
N ALA A 53 0.43 0.64 -12.28
CA ALA A 53 0.83 1.89 -11.60
C ALA A 53 0.03 3.11 -12.07
N LYS A 54 -0.11 3.31 -13.38
CA LYS A 54 -0.92 4.40 -13.96
C LYS A 54 -2.39 4.38 -13.51
N GLY A 55 -2.94 3.20 -13.26
CA GLY A 55 -4.32 3.05 -12.79
C GLY A 55 -4.56 3.56 -11.37
N THR A 56 -3.50 3.72 -10.57
CA THR A 56 -3.63 4.29 -9.22
C THR A 56 -3.70 5.81 -9.21
N GLN A 57 -3.35 6.47 -10.33
CA GLN A 57 -3.15 7.93 -10.42
C GLN A 57 -2.13 8.49 -9.42
N ARG A 58 -1.27 7.64 -8.85
CA ARG A 58 -0.21 8.05 -7.92
C ARG A 58 1.20 7.89 -8.48
N ALA A 59 1.35 7.08 -9.51
CA ALA A 59 2.64 6.72 -10.12
C ALA A 59 2.48 6.39 -11.60
N SER A 60 3.56 6.54 -12.37
CA SER A 60 3.59 6.14 -13.78
C SER A 60 4.13 4.73 -13.96
N THR A 61 5.04 4.30 -13.10
CA THR A 61 5.69 2.98 -13.12
C THR A 61 5.70 2.34 -11.73
N LEU A 62 5.95 1.03 -11.66
CA LEU A 62 6.10 0.34 -10.37
C LEU A 62 7.30 0.85 -9.55
N LYS A 63 8.35 1.34 -10.22
CA LYS A 63 9.54 1.86 -9.55
C LYS A 63 9.25 3.14 -8.77
N ASP A 64 8.27 3.93 -9.20
CA ASP A 64 7.90 5.19 -8.55
C ASP A 64 7.26 4.96 -7.17
N PHE A 65 6.84 3.72 -6.86
CA PHE A 65 6.36 3.35 -5.53
C PHE A 65 7.49 2.99 -4.54
N ILE A 66 8.72 2.81 -5.02
CA ILE A 66 9.86 2.54 -4.14
C ILE A 66 10.13 3.80 -3.33
N LYS A 67 10.20 3.66 -2.01
CA LYS A 67 10.58 4.75 -1.10
C LYS A 67 11.93 5.34 -1.51
N THR A 68 12.03 6.67 -1.53
CA THR A 68 13.28 7.37 -1.83
C THR A 68 14.43 6.87 -0.94
N GLY A 69 15.55 6.51 -1.57
CA GLY A 69 16.72 5.93 -0.88
C GLY A 69 16.71 4.40 -0.78
N CYS A 70 15.63 3.73 -1.18
CA CYS A 70 15.52 2.28 -1.19
C CYS A 70 15.70 1.70 -2.61
N ARG A 71 16.05 0.41 -2.69
CA ARG A 71 16.34 -0.29 -3.98
C ARG A 71 15.17 -1.11 -4.51
N CYS A 72 14.30 -1.57 -3.62
CA CYS A 72 13.16 -2.41 -3.95
C CYS A 72 11.99 -2.11 -3.01
N VAL A 73 10.83 -2.64 -3.38
CA VAL A 73 9.59 -2.58 -2.61
C VAL A 73 9.04 -3.99 -2.47
N SER A 74 8.46 -4.30 -1.32
CA SER A 74 7.81 -5.59 -1.06
C SER A 74 6.41 -5.36 -0.48
N PHE A 75 5.48 -6.22 -0.88
CA PHE A 75 4.06 -6.22 -0.50
C PHE A 75 3.68 -7.57 0.13
#